data_AF-A0A174ICT6-F1
#
_entry.id   AF-A0A174ICT6-F1
#
_cell.length_a   1.000
_cell.length_b   1.000
_cell.length_c   1.000
_cell.angle_alpha   90.00
_cell.angle_beta   90.00
_cell.angle_gamma   90.00
#
_symmetry.space_group_name_H-M   'P 1'
#
loop_
_entity.id
_entity.type
_entity.pdbx_description
1 polymer ?
#
loop_
_entity_poly.entity_id
_entity_poly.type
_entity_poly.pdbx_seq_one_letter_code
_entity_poly.pdbx_strand_id
1 'polypeptide(L)'
;MGFLDFFKKKQILVSTEDDKIMQNLPEIKKEDFVDESNPLDKGNTIVINYGTGMPIDLIYNDLKEDYEQKGYEDAICNPDMSYKEMNQSIIRHNIEIKFEQVILKYNDDLHDIDFHIESRSQAGLIDVVKQLKTKRETLQRHVDKLHEMEADFRNEVPYMMGVLLSYERGFLRGLAALSLDTLKNK
;
A
#
# COMPACT_ATOMS: atom_id res chain seq x y z
N MET A 1 -51.96 -29.73 -17.34
CA MET A 1 -51.66 -30.86 -16.45
C MET A 1 -51.36 -32.08 -17.33
N GLY A 2 -50.09 -32.36 -17.61
CA GLY A 2 -49.63 -33.50 -18.40
C GLY A 2 -48.70 -34.34 -17.54
N PHE A 3 -49.17 -35.53 -17.16
CA PHE A 3 -48.58 -36.41 -16.18
C PHE A 3 -47.59 -37.39 -16.82
N LEU A 4 -46.46 -37.52 -16.11
CA LEU A 4 -45.58 -38.68 -15.96
C LEU A 4 -46.06 -39.99 -16.60
N ASP A 5 -45.20 -40.57 -17.44
CA ASP A 5 -44.78 -41.97 -17.33
C ASP A 5 -43.87 -42.31 -18.51
N PHE A 6 -42.57 -42.52 -18.30
CA PHE A 6 -41.77 -43.40 -19.16
C PHE A 6 -40.43 -43.77 -18.51
N PHE A 7 -40.50 -44.38 -17.32
CA PHE A 7 -39.42 -45.25 -16.84
C PHE A 7 -39.81 -46.71 -17.09
N LYS A 8 -39.28 -47.30 -18.16
CA LYS A 8 -39.26 -48.77 -18.31
C LYS A 8 -38.01 -49.26 -19.04
N LYS A 9 -37.07 -49.69 -18.19
CA LYS A 9 -36.13 -50.83 -18.30
C LYS A 9 -35.89 -51.42 -19.70
N LYS A 10 -34.62 -51.40 -20.14
CA LYS A 10 -34.05 -52.47 -20.96
C LYS A 10 -32.64 -52.81 -20.45
N GLN A 11 -32.52 -53.95 -19.78
CA GLN A 11 -31.25 -54.64 -19.58
C GLN A 11 -30.80 -55.16 -20.95
N ILE A 12 -29.61 -54.78 -21.39
CA ILE A 12 -28.85 -55.53 -22.37
C ILE A 12 -27.42 -55.62 -21.82
N LEU A 13 -27.04 -56.85 -21.44
CA LEU A 13 -25.67 -57.27 -21.21
C LEU A 13 -24.98 -57.39 -22.57
N VAL A 14 -23.87 -56.67 -22.76
CA VAL A 14 -22.76 -57.10 -23.61
C VAL A 14 -21.48 -56.76 -22.87
N SER A 15 -20.79 -57.80 -22.43
CA SER A 15 -19.45 -57.79 -21.87
C SER A 15 -18.41 -57.79 -22.99
N THR A 16 -17.16 -57.44 -22.64
CA THR A 16 -15.88 -57.58 -23.41
C THR A 16 -15.66 -56.49 -24.47
N GLU A 17 -14.61 -55.64 -24.48
CA GLU A 17 -13.18 -55.90 -24.25
C GLU A 17 -12.31 -54.68 -23.80
N ASP A 18 -12.83 -53.58 -23.24
CA ASP A 18 -12.00 -52.37 -22.97
C ASP A 18 -11.48 -52.20 -21.52
N ASP A 19 -11.48 -53.26 -20.71
CA ASP A 19 -11.06 -53.23 -19.28
C ASP A 19 -9.53 -53.30 -19.05
N LYS A 20 -8.69 -53.03 -20.05
CA LYS A 20 -7.21 -53.15 -19.91
C LYS A 20 -6.39 -51.87 -20.05
N ILE A 21 -7.00 -50.69 -20.21
CA ILE A 21 -6.24 -49.43 -20.41
C ILE A 21 -6.42 -48.41 -19.28
N MET A 22 -7.36 -48.59 -18.33
CA MET A 22 -7.60 -47.59 -17.26
C MET A 22 -6.99 -47.91 -15.88
N GLN A 23 -5.93 -48.73 -15.80
CA GLN A 23 -5.19 -48.97 -14.55
C GLN A 23 -3.75 -48.45 -14.63
N ASN A 24 -3.60 -47.13 -14.71
CA ASN A 24 -2.47 -46.37 -14.14
C ASN A 24 -2.60 -44.91 -14.56
N LEU A 25 -3.50 -44.17 -13.90
CA LEU A 25 -3.30 -42.74 -13.76
C LEU A 25 -2.87 -42.49 -12.31
N PRO A 26 -1.81 -41.70 -12.07
CA PRO A 26 -1.42 -41.36 -10.70
C PRO A 26 -2.59 -40.68 -10.01
N GLU A 27 -2.93 -41.15 -8.81
CA GLU A 27 -3.97 -40.57 -7.98
C GLU A 27 -3.54 -39.15 -7.61
N ILE A 28 -4.22 -38.14 -8.18
CA ILE A 28 -3.83 -36.75 -7.95
C ILE A 28 -4.24 -36.38 -6.53
N LYS A 29 -3.26 -36.10 -5.69
CA LYS A 29 -3.49 -35.78 -4.27
C LYS A 29 -4.16 -34.42 -4.17
N LYS A 30 -5.17 -34.30 -3.30
CA LYS A 30 -5.91 -33.05 -3.04
C LYS A 30 -4.98 -31.87 -2.68
N GLU A 31 -3.87 -32.19 -2.04
CA GLU A 31 -2.82 -31.24 -1.60
C GLU A 31 -2.16 -30.47 -2.77
N ASP A 32 -2.14 -31.03 -3.99
CA ASP A 32 -1.60 -30.33 -5.18
C ASP A 32 -2.57 -29.28 -5.75
N PHE A 33 -3.84 -29.27 -5.33
CA PHE A 33 -4.88 -28.39 -5.87
C PHE A 33 -5.52 -27.45 -4.85
N VAL A 34 -5.40 -27.73 -3.55
CA VAL A 34 -6.01 -26.94 -2.50
C VAL A 34 -4.92 -26.39 -1.58
N ASP A 35 -4.66 -25.10 -1.70
CA ASP A 35 -3.85 -24.36 -0.74
C ASP A 35 -4.69 -24.12 0.52
N GLU A 36 -4.54 -25.00 1.52
CA GLU A 36 -5.17 -24.86 2.85
C GLU A 36 -4.31 -24.00 3.79
N SER A 37 -3.31 -23.26 3.28
CA SER A 37 -2.53 -22.35 4.13
C SER A 37 -3.37 -21.18 4.61
N ASN A 38 -3.40 -20.98 5.93
CA ASN A 38 -4.02 -19.82 6.54
C ASN A 38 -3.21 -18.56 6.13
N PRO A 39 -3.83 -17.50 5.60
CA PRO A 39 -3.10 -16.31 5.13
C PRO A 39 -2.36 -15.53 6.23
N LEU A 40 -2.48 -15.96 7.49
CA LEU A 40 -1.86 -15.35 8.66
C LEU A 40 -0.50 -15.98 9.05
N ASP A 41 -0.13 -17.14 8.49
CA ASP A 41 1.05 -17.90 8.94
C ASP A 41 2.35 -17.57 8.17
N LYS A 42 2.35 -16.53 7.31
CA LYS A 42 3.58 -15.98 6.73
C LYS A 42 4.14 -14.88 7.63
N GLY A 43 5.32 -15.14 8.18
CA GLY A 43 5.93 -14.44 9.32
C GLY A 43 5.95 -12.91 9.28
N ASN A 44 5.85 -12.34 10.48
CA ASN A 44 6.16 -10.95 10.84
C ASN A 44 5.55 -9.84 9.97
N THR A 45 4.25 -9.91 9.70
CA THR A 45 3.54 -8.69 9.32
C THR A 45 2.94 -8.04 10.56
N ILE A 46 3.70 -7.16 11.21
CA ILE A 46 3.11 -6.17 12.11
C ILE A 46 2.44 -5.13 11.21
N VAL A 47 1.23 -5.43 10.71
CA VAL A 47 0.38 -4.41 10.08
C VAL A 47 -0.24 -3.60 11.21
N ILE A 48 0.49 -2.61 11.71
CA ILE A 48 -0.16 -1.51 12.44
C ILE A 48 -0.59 -0.51 11.36
N ASN A 49 -1.65 -0.84 10.63
CA ASN A 49 -2.32 0.13 9.75
C ASN A 49 -3.12 1.08 10.64
N TYR A 50 -2.45 2.08 11.23
CA TYR A 50 -3.14 3.33 11.51
C TYR A 50 -3.31 4.04 10.18
N GLY A 51 -4.48 3.89 9.56
CA GLY A 51 -4.76 4.47 8.25
C GLY A 51 -6.13 4.04 7.72
N THR A 52 -6.65 4.84 6.80
CA THR A 52 -7.88 4.55 6.05
C THR A 52 -7.67 3.53 4.92
N GLY A 53 -6.43 3.11 4.67
CA GLY A 53 -6.03 2.30 3.52
C GLY A 53 -5.94 3.12 2.22
N MET A 54 -5.87 4.44 2.34
CA MET A 54 -5.96 5.37 1.23
C MET A 54 -4.58 5.92 0.87
N PRO A 55 -4.36 6.41 -0.36
CA PRO A 55 -3.06 6.95 -0.79
C PRO A 55 -2.50 8.06 0.13
N ILE A 56 -3.38 8.84 0.78
CA ILE A 56 -2.98 9.86 1.76
C ILE A 56 -2.20 9.29 2.97
N ASP A 57 -2.45 8.04 3.36
CA ASP A 57 -1.78 7.41 4.50
C ASP A 57 -0.28 7.20 4.23
N LEU A 58 0.12 7.09 2.96
CA LEU A 58 1.53 6.96 2.57
C LEU A 58 2.33 8.19 3.03
N ILE A 59 1.77 9.38 2.82
CA ILE A 59 2.40 10.64 3.24
C ILE A 59 2.54 10.70 4.76
N TYR A 60 1.48 10.32 5.50
CA TYR A 60 1.55 10.30 6.96
C TYR A 60 2.60 9.33 7.50
N ASN A 61 2.75 8.16 6.86
CA ASN A 61 3.76 7.19 7.24
C ASN A 61 5.17 7.74 7.02
N ASP A 62 5.41 8.39 5.89
CA ASP A 62 6.72 8.97 5.58
C ASP A 62 7.08 10.14 6.50
N LEU A 63 6.12 10.99 6.84
CA LEU A 63 6.34 12.11 7.77
C LEU A 63 6.58 11.65 9.21
N LYS A 64 6.07 10.47 9.58
CA LYS A 64 6.24 9.87 10.91
C LYS A 64 7.52 9.03 11.03
N GLU A 65 8.14 8.68 9.91
CA GLU A 65 9.33 7.82 9.89
C GLU A 65 10.49 8.47 10.66
N ASP A 66 11.21 7.67 11.44
CA ASP A 66 12.33 8.13 12.27
C ASP A 66 13.65 7.99 11.51
N TYR A 67 14.27 9.11 11.17
CA TYR A 67 15.52 9.18 10.41
C TYR A 67 16.74 9.35 11.30
N GLU A 68 16.57 9.22 12.63
CA GLU A 68 17.67 9.37 13.59
C GLU A 68 18.83 8.41 13.31
N GLN A 69 18.54 7.14 13.04
CA GLN A 69 19.59 6.15 12.78
C GLN A 69 20.37 6.49 11.50
N LYS A 70 19.66 6.88 10.43
CA LYS A 70 20.29 7.35 9.18
C LYS A 70 21.19 8.56 9.42
N GLY A 71 20.70 9.57 10.14
CA GLY A 71 21.49 10.75 10.46
C GLY A 71 22.74 10.40 11.27
N TYR A 72 22.62 9.49 12.23
CA TYR A 72 23.76 9.01 13.01
C TYR A 72 24.82 8.34 12.12
N GLU A 73 24.42 7.39 11.27
CA GLU A 73 25.32 6.68 10.37
C GLU A 73 26.02 7.63 9.38
N ASP A 74 25.28 8.58 8.83
CA ASP A 74 25.81 9.61 7.93
C ASP A 74 26.88 10.45 8.63
N ALA A 75 26.67 10.86 9.88
CA ALA A 75 27.66 11.63 10.64
C ALA A 75 28.94 10.84 10.93
N ILE A 76 28.84 9.52 11.19
CA ILE A 76 30.01 8.65 11.35
C ILE A 76 30.79 8.52 10.03
N CYS A 77 30.09 8.50 8.89
CA CYS A 77 30.69 8.40 7.56
C CYS A 77 31.32 9.71 7.10
N ASN A 78 30.60 10.82 7.23
CA ASN A 78 31.03 12.16 6.87
C ASN A 78 30.47 13.21 7.86
N PRO A 79 31.31 13.74 8.77
CA PRO A 79 30.87 14.68 9.80
C PRO A 79 30.69 16.13 9.30
N ASP A 80 30.81 16.40 8.00
CA ASP A 80 30.64 17.75 7.45
C ASP A 80 29.17 18.21 7.49
N MET A 81 28.96 19.45 7.93
CA MET A 81 27.63 20.08 7.98
C MET A 81 27.04 20.27 6.58
N SER A 82 27.88 20.50 5.56
CA SER A 82 27.42 20.61 4.17
C SER A 82 26.77 19.30 3.69
N TYR A 83 27.29 18.16 4.14
CA TYR A 83 26.75 16.83 3.82
C TYR A 83 25.38 16.62 4.47
N LYS A 84 25.22 17.05 5.74
CA LYS A 84 23.93 17.05 6.44
C LYS A 84 22.88 17.87 5.69
N GLU A 85 23.20 19.10 5.31
CA GLU A 85 22.28 20.01 4.62
C GLU A 85 21.85 19.46 3.25
N MET A 86 22.78 18.84 2.51
CA MET A 86 22.48 18.16 1.25
C MET A 86 21.51 16.99 1.46
N ASN A 87 21.74 16.15 2.46
CA ASN A 87 20.85 15.01 2.74
C ASN A 87 19.48 15.46 3.26
N GLN A 88 19.41 16.49 4.11
CA GLN A 88 18.12 17.09 4.50
C GLN A 88 17.36 17.63 3.29
N SER A 89 18.07 18.26 2.35
CA SER A 89 17.47 18.71 1.09
C SER A 89 16.94 17.53 0.28
N ILE A 90 17.69 16.44 0.14
CA ILE A 90 17.23 15.23 -0.56
C ILE A 90 15.97 14.65 0.08
N ILE A 91 15.95 14.53 1.42
CA ILE A 91 14.77 14.04 2.16
C ILE A 91 13.56 14.93 1.87
N ARG A 92 13.73 16.26 1.89
CA ARG A 92 12.68 17.22 1.57
C ARG A 92 12.11 17.01 0.16
N HIS A 93 12.97 16.99 -0.85
CA HIS A 93 12.54 16.81 -2.25
C HIS A 93 11.83 15.46 -2.45
N ASN A 94 12.29 14.40 -1.79
CA ASN A 94 11.62 13.09 -1.86
C ASN A 94 10.18 13.15 -1.32
N ILE A 95 9.95 13.89 -0.23
CA ILE A 95 8.61 14.06 0.34
C ILE A 95 7.73 14.91 -0.60
N GLU A 96 8.28 15.97 -1.20
CA GLU A 96 7.57 16.80 -2.19
C GLU A 96 7.13 15.97 -3.40
N ILE A 97 8.03 15.14 -3.95
CA ILE A 97 7.70 14.22 -5.06
C ILE A 97 6.57 13.27 -4.66
N LYS A 98 6.57 12.77 -3.42
CA LYS A 98 5.50 11.89 -2.95
C LYS A 98 4.16 12.60 -2.86
N PHE A 99 4.11 13.87 -2.42
CA PHE A 99 2.89 14.67 -2.49
C PHE A 99 2.35 14.73 -3.92
N GLU A 100 3.20 15.06 -4.90
CA GLU A 100 2.80 15.12 -6.31
C GLU A 100 2.24 13.79 -6.82
N GLN A 101 2.91 12.67 -6.51
CA GLN A 101 2.46 11.33 -6.90
C GLN A 101 1.08 10.99 -6.32
N VAL A 102 0.87 11.28 -5.04
CA VAL A 102 -0.40 10.98 -4.36
C VAL A 102 -1.51 11.87 -4.89
N ILE A 103 -1.26 13.17 -5.09
CA ILE A 103 -2.22 14.11 -5.69
C ILE A 103 -2.62 13.65 -7.10
N LEU A 104 -1.64 13.27 -7.94
CA LEU A 104 -1.90 12.75 -9.27
C LEU A 104 -2.81 11.51 -9.22
N LYS A 105 -2.51 10.57 -8.31
CA LYS A 105 -3.32 9.36 -8.14
C LYS A 105 -4.78 9.67 -7.77
N TYR A 106 -5.01 10.63 -6.88
CA TYR A 106 -6.37 11.06 -6.53
C TYR A 106 -7.09 11.75 -7.67
N ASN A 107 -6.38 12.55 -8.47
CA ASN A 107 -6.97 13.21 -9.64
C ASN A 107 -7.42 12.18 -10.70
N ASP A 108 -6.62 11.14 -10.92
CA ASP A 108 -7.01 10.01 -11.79
C ASP A 108 -8.26 9.32 -11.24
N ASP A 109 -8.29 9.01 -9.94
CA ASP A 109 -9.44 8.37 -9.29
C ASP A 109 -10.72 9.24 -9.34
N LEU A 110 -10.58 10.57 -9.23
CA LEU A 110 -11.68 11.52 -9.38
C LEU A 110 -12.24 11.50 -10.80
N HIS A 111 -11.37 11.49 -11.81
CA HIS A 111 -11.77 11.44 -13.21
C HIS A 111 -12.54 10.15 -13.54
N ASP A 112 -12.05 9.01 -13.05
CA ASP A 112 -12.72 7.71 -13.20
C ASP A 112 -14.10 7.69 -12.53
N ILE A 113 -14.21 8.28 -11.33
CA ILE A 113 -15.50 8.40 -10.64
C ILE A 113 -16.47 9.28 -11.43
N ASP A 114 -16.02 10.41 -11.98
CA ASP A 114 -16.88 11.30 -12.76
C ASP A 114 -17.39 10.61 -14.04
N PHE A 115 -16.52 9.87 -14.74
CA PHE A 115 -16.94 9.03 -15.86
C PHE A 115 -18.01 8.00 -15.45
N HIS A 116 -17.83 7.33 -14.31
CA HIS A 116 -18.82 6.39 -13.80
C HIS A 116 -20.13 7.08 -13.39
N ILE A 117 -20.08 8.26 -12.77
CA ILE A 117 -21.28 9.03 -12.44
C ILE A 117 -22.11 9.32 -13.69
N GLU A 118 -21.47 9.80 -14.76
CA GLU A 118 -22.14 10.12 -16.02
C GLU A 118 -22.78 8.86 -16.65
N SER A 119 -21.98 7.80 -16.82
CA SER A 119 -22.42 6.53 -17.41
C SER A 119 -23.61 5.91 -16.65
N ARG A 120 -23.58 5.91 -15.31
CA ARG A 120 -24.65 5.31 -14.49
C ARG A 120 -25.88 6.23 -14.40
N SER A 121 -25.69 7.54 -14.50
CA SER A 121 -26.79 8.50 -14.59
C SER A 121 -27.59 8.32 -15.89
N GLN A 122 -26.90 8.11 -17.02
CA GLN A 122 -27.55 7.81 -18.30
C GLN A 122 -28.33 6.49 -18.25
N ALA A 123 -27.84 5.50 -17.50
CA ALA A 123 -28.52 4.23 -17.27
C ALA A 123 -29.67 4.31 -16.23
N GLY A 124 -29.92 5.47 -15.62
CA GLY A 124 -30.99 5.66 -14.63
C GLY A 124 -30.70 5.04 -13.25
N LEU A 125 -29.45 4.70 -12.93
CA LEU A 125 -29.06 4.07 -11.67
C LEU A 125 -28.86 5.09 -10.55
N ILE A 126 -29.96 5.71 -10.10
CA ILE A 126 -29.95 6.86 -9.17
C ILE A 126 -29.21 6.56 -7.85
N ASP A 127 -29.44 5.39 -7.24
CA ASP A 127 -28.81 5.04 -5.95
C ASP A 127 -27.29 4.89 -6.10
N VAL A 128 -26.83 4.29 -7.20
CA VAL A 128 -25.40 4.13 -7.51
C VAL A 128 -24.76 5.48 -7.75
N VAL A 129 -25.43 6.36 -8.51
CA VAL A 129 -24.97 7.74 -8.74
C VAL A 129 -24.82 8.49 -7.41
N LYS A 130 -25.76 8.33 -6.48
CA LYS A 130 -25.67 8.94 -5.15
C LYS A 130 -24.45 8.44 -4.37
N GLN A 131 -24.21 7.13 -4.37
CA GLN A 131 -23.03 6.55 -3.71
C GLN A 131 -21.72 7.06 -4.33
N LEU A 132 -21.63 7.11 -5.66
CA LEU A 132 -20.45 7.61 -6.36
C LEU A 132 -20.19 9.09 -6.07
N LYS A 133 -21.23 9.93 -5.99
CA LYS A 133 -21.10 11.34 -5.59
C LYS A 133 -20.53 11.48 -4.18
N THR A 134 -21.00 10.70 -3.21
CA THR A 134 -20.45 10.69 -1.84
C THR A 134 -18.98 10.25 -1.82
N LYS A 135 -18.62 9.24 -2.64
CA LYS A 135 -17.23 8.80 -2.77
C LYS A 135 -16.36 9.90 -3.37
N ARG A 136 -16.82 10.55 -4.44
CA ARG A 136 -16.12 11.70 -5.07
C ARG A 136 -15.85 12.81 -4.06
N GLU A 137 -16.85 13.17 -3.27
CA GLU A 137 -16.71 14.21 -2.24
C GLU A 137 -15.65 13.84 -1.20
N THR A 138 -15.59 12.57 -0.78
CA THR A 138 -14.55 12.09 0.13
C THR A 138 -13.16 12.18 -0.50
N LEU A 139 -13.00 11.77 -1.77
CA LEU A 139 -11.72 11.91 -2.47
C LEU A 139 -11.31 13.38 -2.61
N GLN A 140 -12.25 14.27 -2.94
CA GLN A 140 -11.98 15.69 -3.04
C GLN A 140 -11.47 16.26 -1.71
N ARG A 141 -12.12 15.89 -0.59
CA ARG A 141 -11.65 16.30 0.74
C ARG A 141 -10.22 15.83 1.03
N HIS A 142 -9.81 14.66 0.53
CA HIS A 142 -8.43 14.19 0.67
C HIS A 142 -7.45 15.00 -0.19
N VAL A 143 -7.82 15.36 -1.43
CA VAL A 143 -7.02 16.24 -2.29
C VAL A 143 -6.83 17.62 -1.65
N ASP A 144 -7.92 18.21 -1.15
CA ASP A 144 -7.87 19.51 -0.49
C ASP A 144 -6.94 19.46 0.73
N LYS A 145 -7.02 18.38 1.52
CA LYS A 145 -6.13 18.18 2.68
C LYS A 145 -4.68 17.98 2.26
N LEU A 146 -4.41 17.26 1.17
CA LEU A 146 -3.06 17.06 0.65
C LEU A 146 -2.43 18.38 0.23
N HIS A 147 -3.18 19.28 -0.41
CA HIS A 147 -2.68 20.61 -0.76
C HIS A 147 -2.39 21.47 0.48
N GLU A 148 -3.23 21.40 1.51
CA GLU A 148 -2.96 22.04 2.80
C GLU A 148 -1.67 21.50 3.42
N MET A 149 -1.51 20.17 3.45
CA MET A 149 -0.32 19.50 3.98
C MET A 149 0.95 19.85 3.20
N GLU A 150 0.88 19.90 1.88
CA GLU A 150 1.98 20.30 1.00
C GLU A 150 2.39 21.75 1.25
N ALA A 151 1.41 22.66 1.43
CA ALA A 151 1.67 24.04 1.81
C ALA A 151 2.33 24.15 3.19
N ASP A 152 1.82 23.42 4.18
CA ASP A 152 2.40 23.37 5.53
C ASP A 152 3.82 22.80 5.55
N PHE A 153 4.10 21.80 4.71
CA PHE A 153 5.43 21.24 4.56
C PHE A 153 6.39 22.26 3.93
N ARG A 154 5.98 22.96 2.86
CA ARG A 154 6.77 24.04 2.23
C ARG A 154 7.04 25.22 3.16
N ASN A 155 6.07 25.55 4.02
CA ASN A 155 6.18 26.62 5.01
C ASN A 155 6.90 26.18 6.30
N GLU A 156 7.43 24.95 6.33
CA GLU A 156 8.20 24.42 7.46
C GLU A 156 7.43 24.40 8.79
N VAL A 157 6.11 24.11 8.74
CA VAL A 157 5.28 24.07 9.94
C VAL A 157 5.77 22.94 10.86
N PRO A 158 5.94 23.17 12.18
CA PRO A 158 6.67 22.25 13.07
C PRO A 158 6.18 20.80 13.08
N TYR A 159 4.87 20.56 12.93
CA TYR A 159 4.32 19.20 12.96
C TYR A 159 4.68 18.37 11.71
N MET A 160 5.06 19.04 10.61
CA MET A 160 5.46 18.41 9.35
C MET A 160 6.96 18.14 9.25
N MET A 161 7.75 18.77 10.12
CA MET A 161 9.22 18.72 10.07
C MET A 161 9.82 17.55 10.86
N GLY A 162 8.99 16.68 11.45
CA GLY A 162 9.44 15.61 12.35
C GLY A 162 10.54 14.72 11.77
N VAL A 163 10.42 14.34 10.50
CA VAL A 163 11.41 13.54 9.77
C VAL A 163 12.75 14.26 9.56
N LEU A 164 12.72 15.56 9.26
CA LEU A 164 13.95 16.36 9.08
C LEU A 164 14.65 16.63 10.42
N LEU A 165 13.86 16.84 11.47
CA LEU A 165 14.35 17.04 12.84
C LEU A 165 14.93 15.75 13.43
N SER A 166 14.31 14.60 13.16
CA SER A 166 14.84 13.31 13.62
C SER A 166 16.17 12.99 12.95
N TYR A 167 16.29 13.23 11.65
CA TYR A 167 17.55 13.15 10.91
C TYR A 167 18.63 14.06 11.52
N GLU A 168 18.32 15.33 11.75
CA GLU A 168 19.26 16.28 12.35
C GLU A 168 19.72 15.86 13.74
N ARG A 169 18.78 15.40 14.58
CA ARG A 169 19.09 14.87 15.91
C ARG A 169 20.07 13.70 15.82
N GLY A 170 19.84 12.77 14.90
CA GLY A 170 20.74 11.65 14.64
C GLY A 170 22.14 12.08 14.25
N PHE A 171 22.24 13.01 13.31
CA PHE A 171 23.51 13.54 12.83
C PHE A 171 24.32 14.19 13.97
N LEU A 172 23.68 15.05 14.77
CA LEU A 172 24.32 15.67 15.92
C LEU A 172 24.79 14.66 16.97
N ARG A 173 24.05 13.57 17.18
CA ARG A 173 24.47 12.47 18.06
C ARG A 173 25.72 11.76 17.53
N GLY A 174 25.81 11.55 16.22
CA GLY A 174 27.00 10.97 15.59
C GLY A 174 28.23 11.87 15.77
N LEU A 175 28.10 13.17 15.55
CA LEU A 175 29.18 14.15 15.79
C LEU A 175 29.65 14.15 17.25
N ALA A 176 28.71 14.10 18.19
CA ALA A 176 29.03 14.02 19.62
C ALA A 176 29.79 12.73 19.96
N ALA A 177 29.40 11.60 19.37
CA ALA A 177 30.08 10.32 19.55
C ALA A 177 31.53 10.36 19.03
N LEU A 178 31.75 10.88 17.82
CA LEU A 178 33.09 11.07 17.26
C LEU A 178 33.95 11.98 18.15
N SER A 179 33.37 13.10 18.62
CA SER A 179 34.06 14.04 19.48
C SER A 179 34.49 13.38 20.80
N LEU A 180 33.61 12.60 21.44
CA LEU A 180 33.94 11.88 22.67
C LEU A 180 35.02 10.81 22.45
N ASP A 181 35.02 10.12 21.32
CA ASP A 181 36.05 9.11 21.01
C ASP A 181 37.42 9.77 20.81
N THR A 182 37.48 10.89 20.09
CA THR A 182 38.73 11.67 19.93
C THR A 182 39.28 12.20 21.25
N LEU A 183 38.42 12.52 22.22
CA LEU A 183 38.80 12.97 23.55
C LEU A 183 39.26 11.83 24.47
N LYS A 184 38.70 10.63 24.32
CA LYS A 184 39.11 9.44 25.09
C LYS A 184 40.42 8.83 24.61
N ASN A 185 40.72 8.95 23.32
CA ASN A 185 41.94 8.42 22.70
C ASN A 185 43.12 9.41 22.77
N LYS A 186 43.02 10.46 23.58
CA LYS A 186 44.04 11.49 23.83
C LYS A 186 44.55 11.40 25.26
#